data_AF-A0A969JQR7-F1
#
_entry.id   AF-A0A969JQR7-F1
#
_cell.length_a   1.000
_cell.length_b   1.000
_cell.length_c   1.000
_cell.angle_alpha   90.00
_cell.angle_beta   90.00
_cell.angle_gamma   90.00
#
_symmetry.space_group_name_H-M   'P 1'
#
loop_
_entity.id
_entity.type
_entity.pdbx_description
1 polymer ?
#
loop_
_entity_poly.entity_id
_entity_poly.type
_entity_poly.pdbx_seq_one_letter_code
_entity_poly.pdbx_strand_id
1 'polypeptide(L)'
;MIGDFGADTSNQAAVAAMVTGWNPDFIVTTGDNYYADAGGTGTGKYDIAIGKYYCAFLKDITTSGTFCPTGMASVNRFFTSIGDHDLDDAGHTNGVPYTYLEYVNLPGDGFTSSTNNERYYDFVQGPVHFFVLNSDSREIDGATNTPAQSAQAKWLQTQLGASTSTWNVVISGNPALFIWRSSRFKFTDAMALRRMGCRCCLVGR
;
A
#
# COMPACT_ATOMS: atom_id res chain seq x y z
N MET A 1 1.73 -0.84 -11.16
CA MET A 1 1.97 -0.09 -9.91
C MET A 1 1.69 1.38 -10.18
N ILE A 2 1.03 2.06 -9.26
CA ILE A 2 0.71 3.50 -9.34
C ILE A 2 0.98 4.14 -7.97
N GLY A 3 1.04 5.46 -7.86
CA GLY A 3 1.22 6.17 -6.60
C GLY A 3 1.02 7.67 -6.81
N ASP A 4 0.98 8.43 -5.71
CA ASP A 4 0.78 9.89 -5.73
C ASP A 4 -0.46 10.27 -6.56
N PHE A 5 -1.61 9.72 -6.16
CA PHE A 5 -2.90 9.95 -6.82
C PHE A 5 -4.00 10.22 -5.79
N GLY A 6 -5.22 10.51 -6.24
CA GLY A 6 -6.35 10.72 -5.33
C GLY A 6 -6.68 12.18 -5.05
N ALA A 7 -6.29 13.09 -5.95
CA ALA A 7 -6.67 14.50 -5.94
C ALA A 7 -7.95 14.79 -6.78
N ASP A 8 -8.57 13.78 -7.38
CA ASP A 8 -9.76 13.87 -8.23
C ASP A 8 -9.64 14.88 -9.40
N THR A 9 -8.44 14.96 -9.99
CA THR A 9 -8.18 15.88 -11.11
C THR A 9 -8.44 15.24 -12.47
N SER A 10 -8.55 16.06 -13.52
CA SER A 10 -8.59 15.58 -14.91
C SER A 10 -7.35 14.76 -15.28
N ASN A 11 -6.18 15.07 -14.72
CA ASN A 11 -4.95 14.31 -14.92
C ASN A 11 -5.04 12.93 -14.28
N GLN A 12 -5.57 12.82 -13.06
CA GLN A 12 -5.83 11.52 -12.45
C GLN A 12 -6.82 10.70 -13.28
N ALA A 13 -7.89 11.31 -13.78
CA ALA A 13 -8.85 10.64 -14.64
C ALA A 13 -8.20 10.07 -15.92
N ALA A 14 -7.32 10.84 -16.56
CA ALA A 14 -6.56 10.40 -17.73
C ALA A 14 -5.62 9.23 -17.41
N VAL A 15 -4.91 9.28 -16.28
CA VAL A 15 -4.03 8.18 -15.82
C VAL A 15 -4.85 6.93 -15.48
N ALA A 16 -5.96 7.07 -14.77
CA ALA A 16 -6.86 5.96 -14.45
C ALA A 16 -7.41 5.29 -15.73
N ALA A 17 -7.80 6.08 -16.73
CA ALA A 17 -8.24 5.57 -18.02
C ALA A 17 -7.12 4.80 -18.75
N MET A 18 -5.88 5.29 -18.70
CA MET A 18 -4.72 4.60 -19.26
C MET A 18 -4.46 3.26 -18.54
N VAL A 19 -4.40 3.28 -17.20
CA VAL A 19 -4.14 2.10 -16.37
C VAL A 19 -5.22 1.04 -16.54
N THR A 20 -6.49 1.44 -16.50
CA THR A 20 -7.63 0.53 -16.71
C THR A 20 -7.65 -0.01 -18.15
N GLY A 21 -7.28 0.80 -19.14
CA GLY A 21 -7.17 0.40 -20.54
C GLY A 21 -6.07 -0.63 -20.82
N TRP A 22 -5.05 -0.72 -19.97
CA TRP A 22 -4.06 -1.81 -20.03
C TRP A 22 -4.59 -3.16 -19.53
N ASN A 23 -5.78 -3.17 -18.91
CA ASN A 23 -6.42 -4.35 -18.33
C ASN A 23 -5.47 -5.18 -17.43
N PRO A 24 -4.86 -4.58 -16.39
CA PRO A 24 -3.92 -5.29 -15.54
C PRO A 24 -4.60 -6.37 -14.70
N ASP A 25 -3.90 -7.45 -14.37
CA ASP A 25 -4.44 -8.48 -13.47
C ASP A 25 -4.74 -7.92 -12.07
N PHE A 26 -3.95 -6.97 -11.60
CA PHE A 26 -4.15 -6.27 -10.33
C PHE A 26 -3.34 -4.96 -10.31
N ILE A 27 -3.67 -4.09 -9.36
CA ILE A 27 -3.00 -2.83 -9.12
C ILE A 27 -2.44 -2.84 -7.70
N VAL A 28 -1.18 -2.44 -7.56
CA VAL A 28 -0.55 -2.16 -6.26
C VAL A 28 -0.18 -0.69 -6.23
N THR A 29 -0.47 -0.01 -5.13
CA THR A 29 -0.11 1.41 -4.95
C THR A 29 1.18 1.58 -4.15
N THR A 30 1.88 2.68 -4.42
CA THR A 30 3.05 3.13 -3.66
C THR A 30 2.70 4.38 -2.85
N GLY A 31 1.56 4.38 -2.16
CA GLY A 31 1.18 5.43 -1.22
C GLY A 31 0.49 6.61 -1.86
N ASP A 32 0.04 7.52 -0.98
CA ASP A 32 -0.70 8.72 -1.28
C ASP A 32 -1.90 8.40 -2.17
N ASN A 33 -2.88 7.77 -1.55
CA ASN A 33 -4.10 7.32 -2.23
C ASN A 33 -5.23 8.36 -2.16
N TYR A 34 -5.03 9.45 -1.42
CA TYR A 34 -5.95 10.57 -1.26
C TYR A 34 -5.17 11.86 -1.02
N TYR A 35 -5.58 12.93 -1.69
CA TYR A 35 -5.14 14.30 -1.42
C TYR A 35 -6.35 15.16 -1.04
N ALA A 36 -6.14 16.15 -0.16
CA ALA A 36 -7.23 17.00 0.36
C ALA A 36 -8.07 17.68 -0.74
N ASP A 37 -7.48 17.95 -1.90
CA ASP A 37 -8.12 18.55 -3.08
C ASP A 37 -9.31 17.74 -3.60
N ALA A 38 -9.33 16.41 -3.41
CA ALA A 38 -10.47 15.57 -3.80
C ALA A 38 -11.73 15.82 -2.94
N GLY A 39 -11.55 16.33 -1.72
CA GLY A 39 -12.64 16.59 -0.78
C GLY A 39 -13.31 15.32 -0.24
N GLY A 40 -14.56 15.46 0.21
CA GLY A 40 -15.32 14.38 0.86
C GLY A 40 -15.11 14.29 2.37
N THR A 41 -15.87 13.39 3.00
CA THR A 41 -15.87 13.16 4.45
C THR A 41 -15.90 11.67 4.76
N GLY A 42 -15.25 11.28 5.87
CA GLY A 42 -15.10 9.86 6.23
C GLY A 42 -14.54 9.03 5.07
N THR A 43 -15.02 7.80 4.93
CA THR A 43 -14.63 6.87 3.85
C THR A 43 -15.00 7.35 2.44
N GLY A 44 -15.90 8.34 2.32
CA GLY A 44 -16.20 9.03 1.07
C GLY A 44 -14.98 9.72 0.44
N LYS A 45 -13.97 10.10 1.24
CA LYS A 45 -12.67 10.60 0.76
C LYS A 45 -12.02 9.61 -0.23
N TYR A 46 -11.92 8.35 0.18
CA TYR A 46 -11.31 7.30 -0.62
C TYR A 46 -12.23 6.77 -1.72
N ASP A 47 -13.55 6.90 -1.59
CA ASP A 47 -14.46 6.59 -2.70
C ASP A 47 -14.34 7.58 -3.87
N ILE A 48 -14.14 8.88 -3.57
CA ILE A 48 -13.83 9.88 -4.59
C ILE A 48 -12.46 9.59 -5.23
N ALA A 49 -11.45 9.33 -4.41
CA ALA A 49 -10.07 9.18 -4.87
C ALA A 49 -9.77 7.83 -5.55
N ILE A 50 -10.39 6.75 -5.08
CA ILE A 50 -10.13 5.36 -5.54
C ILE A 50 -11.40 4.79 -6.19
N GLY A 51 -12.51 4.77 -5.46
CA GLY A 51 -13.77 4.13 -5.89
C GLY A 51 -14.22 4.58 -7.29
N LYS A 52 -14.29 5.90 -7.51
CA LYS A 52 -14.63 6.55 -8.80
C LYS A 52 -13.83 6.07 -10.00
N TYR A 53 -12.58 5.67 -9.78
CA TYR A 53 -11.63 5.36 -10.85
C TYR A 53 -11.35 3.87 -11.01
N TYR A 54 -11.42 3.12 -9.90
CA TYR A 54 -10.92 1.75 -9.83
C TYR A 54 -11.93 0.76 -9.26
N CYS A 55 -13.23 1.09 -9.19
CA CYS A 55 -14.28 0.20 -8.65
C CYS A 55 -14.26 -1.23 -9.24
N ALA A 56 -13.91 -1.36 -10.52
CA ALA A 56 -13.75 -2.64 -11.22
C ALA A 56 -12.68 -3.58 -10.62
N PHE A 57 -11.76 -3.04 -9.82
CA PHE A 57 -10.68 -3.76 -9.15
C PHE A 57 -10.91 -3.94 -7.64
N LEU A 58 -11.95 -3.30 -7.08
CA LEU A 58 -12.22 -3.32 -5.65
C LEU A 58 -13.15 -4.47 -5.29
N LYS A 59 -12.91 -5.06 -4.11
CA LYS A 59 -13.78 -6.05 -3.48
C LYS A 59 -13.88 -5.70 -1.99
N ASP A 60 -15.10 -5.80 -1.44
CA ASP A 60 -15.39 -5.67 0.00
C ASP A 60 -14.88 -4.38 0.68
N ILE A 61 -14.80 -3.28 -0.08
CA ILE A 61 -14.60 -1.94 0.49
C ILE A 61 -15.86 -1.48 1.25
N THR A 62 -15.66 -0.60 2.24
CA THR A 62 -16.76 0.05 2.97
C THR A 62 -16.71 1.55 2.76
N THR A 63 -17.80 2.16 2.26
CA THR A 63 -17.81 3.60 2.02
C THR A 63 -19.15 4.27 2.31
N SER A 64 -19.09 5.53 2.75
CA SER A 64 -20.22 6.46 2.78
C SER A 64 -20.45 7.16 1.42
N GLY A 65 -19.53 6.98 0.47
CA GLY A 65 -19.60 7.52 -0.88
C GLY A 65 -20.58 6.78 -1.79
N THR A 66 -20.69 7.23 -3.05
CA THR A 66 -21.65 6.71 -4.04
C THR A 66 -21.02 6.31 -5.36
N PHE A 67 -19.70 6.50 -5.54
CA PHE A 67 -19.01 6.16 -6.77
C PHE A 67 -18.75 4.66 -6.89
N CYS A 68 -18.41 4.01 -5.78
CA CYS A 68 -18.26 2.56 -5.66
C CYS A 68 -18.94 2.08 -4.36
N PRO A 69 -20.28 2.13 -4.28
CA PRO A 69 -21.00 1.74 -3.06
C PRO A 69 -20.75 0.27 -2.68
N THR A 70 -20.44 -0.56 -3.68
CA THR A 70 -19.94 -1.92 -3.53
C THR A 70 -18.85 -2.16 -4.58
N GLY A 71 -17.70 -2.71 -4.16
CA GLY A 71 -16.67 -3.14 -5.10
C GLY A 71 -17.20 -4.13 -6.15
N MET A 72 -16.77 -3.99 -7.41
CA MET A 72 -17.29 -4.76 -8.55
C MET A 72 -16.46 -6.01 -8.88
N ALA A 73 -15.26 -6.16 -8.31
CA ALA A 73 -14.43 -7.32 -8.56
C ALA A 73 -15.00 -8.55 -7.83
N SER A 74 -14.73 -9.76 -8.33
CA SER A 74 -15.10 -11.01 -7.64
C SER A 74 -14.13 -11.37 -6.50
N VAL A 75 -12.89 -10.90 -6.61
CA VAL A 75 -11.80 -10.97 -5.63
C VAL A 75 -11.10 -9.62 -5.62
N ASN A 76 -10.45 -9.24 -4.52
CA ASN A 76 -9.76 -7.97 -4.47
C ASN A 76 -8.59 -7.94 -5.48
N ARG A 77 -8.47 -6.84 -6.23
CA ARG A 77 -7.43 -6.63 -7.25
C ARG A 77 -6.76 -5.26 -7.11
N PHE A 78 -7.00 -4.55 -6.02
CA PHE A 78 -6.40 -3.25 -5.72
C PHE A 78 -5.79 -3.28 -4.32
N PHE A 79 -4.47 -3.19 -4.26
CA PHE A 79 -3.69 -3.34 -3.03
C PHE A 79 -2.97 -2.04 -2.72
N THR A 80 -3.42 -1.33 -1.68
CA THR A 80 -2.86 -0.03 -1.33
C THR A 80 -1.73 -0.15 -0.33
N SER A 81 -0.70 0.69 -0.47
CA SER A 81 0.21 1.05 0.63
C SER A 81 -0.15 2.43 1.16
N ILE A 82 0.22 2.74 2.41
CA ILE A 82 -0.07 4.03 3.04
C ILE A 82 1.07 5.02 2.78
N GLY A 83 0.76 6.21 2.25
CA GLY A 83 1.68 7.35 2.16
C GLY A 83 1.42 8.41 3.25
N ASP A 84 2.19 9.49 3.26
CA ASP A 84 2.01 10.56 4.25
C ASP A 84 0.71 11.34 4.05
N HIS A 85 0.24 11.53 2.81
CA HIS A 85 -1.05 12.19 2.56
C HIS A 85 -2.26 11.38 3.04
N ASP A 86 -2.14 10.06 3.15
CA ASP A 86 -3.16 9.21 3.79
C ASP A 86 -3.29 9.48 5.30
N LEU A 87 -2.32 10.16 5.91
CA LEU A 87 -2.38 10.61 7.31
C LEU A 87 -2.68 12.12 7.38
N ASP A 88 -1.95 12.93 6.63
CA ASP A 88 -2.01 14.39 6.71
C ASP A 88 -3.33 14.95 6.17
N ASP A 89 -3.83 14.40 5.06
CA ASP A 89 -5.03 14.92 4.39
C ASP A 89 -6.29 14.11 4.73
N ALA A 90 -6.15 12.77 4.79
CA ALA A 90 -7.29 11.92 5.15
C ALA A 90 -7.58 11.96 6.66
N GLY A 91 -6.57 12.21 7.48
CA GLY A 91 -6.64 12.34 8.93
C GLY A 91 -6.25 11.07 9.67
N HIS A 92 -5.65 11.25 10.84
CA HIS A 92 -5.24 10.14 11.71
C HIS A 92 -5.49 10.46 13.19
N THR A 93 -5.42 9.44 14.04
CA THR A 93 -5.39 9.61 15.51
C THR A 93 -4.28 8.74 16.07
N ASN A 94 -3.31 9.36 16.77
CA ASN A 94 -2.12 8.68 17.29
C ASN A 94 -1.35 7.86 16.24
N GLY A 95 -1.22 8.39 15.01
CA GLY A 95 -0.57 7.70 13.89
C GLY A 95 -1.42 6.62 13.19
N VAL A 96 -2.66 6.38 13.64
CA VAL A 96 -3.58 5.42 13.00
C VAL A 96 -4.52 6.14 12.01
N PRO A 97 -4.46 5.83 10.70
CA PRO A 97 -5.32 6.42 9.69
C PRO A 97 -6.68 5.71 9.62
N TYR A 98 -7.55 5.97 10.60
CA TYR A 98 -8.84 5.26 10.73
C TYR A 98 -9.73 5.36 9.50
N THR A 99 -9.75 6.49 8.79
CA THR A 99 -10.56 6.65 7.57
C THR A 99 -10.09 5.72 6.45
N TYR A 100 -8.78 5.50 6.33
CA TYR A 100 -8.21 4.54 5.39
C TYR A 100 -8.60 3.11 5.78
N LEU A 101 -8.39 2.75 7.06
CA LEU A 101 -8.65 1.41 7.58
C LEU A 101 -10.14 1.04 7.54
N GLU A 102 -11.04 2.01 7.65
CA GLU A 102 -12.47 1.78 7.48
C GLU A 102 -12.85 1.59 6.02
N TYR A 103 -12.12 2.21 5.08
CA TYR A 103 -12.44 2.11 3.65
C TYR A 103 -11.99 0.78 3.03
N VAL A 104 -10.77 0.34 3.32
CA VAL A 104 -10.15 -0.81 2.68
C VAL A 104 -10.42 -2.12 3.43
N ASN A 105 -10.42 -3.24 2.70
CA ASN A 105 -10.32 -4.58 3.26
C ASN A 105 -9.14 -5.28 2.57
N LEU A 106 -7.97 -5.30 3.23
CA LEU A 106 -6.71 -5.75 2.62
C LEU A 106 -6.13 -6.98 3.34
N PRO A 107 -5.54 -7.93 2.59
CA PRO A 107 -5.57 -8.05 1.14
C PRO A 107 -6.95 -8.41 0.56
N GLY A 108 -7.94 -8.66 1.43
CA GLY A 108 -9.31 -9.00 1.08
C GLY A 108 -9.58 -10.51 1.08
N ASP A 109 -10.85 -10.88 0.98
CA ASP A 109 -11.27 -12.27 0.99
C ASP A 109 -10.62 -13.07 -0.16
N GLY A 110 -10.14 -14.27 0.17
CA GLY A 110 -9.43 -15.15 -0.77
C GLY A 110 -7.90 -15.00 -0.75
N PHE A 111 -7.37 -14.07 0.04
CA PHE A 111 -5.94 -13.94 0.30
C PHE A 111 -5.58 -14.37 1.73
N THR A 112 -4.37 -14.91 1.88
CA THR A 112 -3.76 -15.12 3.20
C THR A 112 -2.74 -14.01 3.43
N SER A 113 -2.93 -13.25 4.50
CA SER A 113 -1.94 -12.33 5.05
C SER A 113 -1.30 -12.97 6.28
N SER A 114 0.01 -12.80 6.45
CA SER A 114 0.75 -13.16 7.65
C SER A 114 0.66 -12.10 8.76
N THR A 115 -0.07 -11.02 8.48
CA THR A 115 -0.47 -10.00 9.46
C THR A 115 -1.99 -9.98 9.62
N ASN A 116 -2.45 -9.49 10.77
CA ASN A 116 -3.85 -9.15 11.00
C ASN A 116 -4.05 -7.62 11.00
N ASN A 117 -3.43 -6.91 10.07
CA ASN A 117 -3.63 -5.46 9.93
C ASN A 117 -3.50 -5.02 8.46
N GLU A 118 -4.10 -3.88 8.14
CA GLU A 118 -4.12 -3.29 6.79
C GLU A 118 -3.14 -2.11 6.66
N ARG A 119 -2.35 -1.82 7.69
CA ARG A 119 -1.29 -0.80 7.65
C ARG A 119 -0.04 -1.33 6.96
N TYR A 120 0.35 -2.56 7.28
CA TYR A 120 1.41 -3.31 6.62
C TYR A 120 1.00 -4.79 6.56
N TYR A 121 1.09 -5.37 5.39
CA TYR A 121 0.56 -6.70 5.11
C TYR A 121 1.29 -7.34 3.95
N ASP A 122 1.00 -8.61 3.70
CA ASP A 122 1.54 -9.37 2.59
C ASP A 122 0.45 -10.16 1.88
N PHE A 123 0.75 -10.51 0.64
CA PHE A 123 -0.09 -11.39 -0.17
C PHE A 123 0.76 -12.05 -1.26
N VAL A 124 0.31 -13.22 -1.72
CA VAL A 124 0.94 -13.93 -2.83
C VAL A 124 0.05 -13.85 -4.05
N GLN A 125 0.64 -13.45 -5.18
CA GLN A 125 -0.04 -13.42 -6.48
C GLN A 125 0.85 -14.10 -7.51
N GLY A 126 0.41 -15.28 -7.98
CA GLY A 126 1.21 -16.14 -8.85
C GLY A 126 2.58 -16.48 -8.22
N PRO A 127 3.71 -16.25 -8.91
CA PRO A 127 5.05 -16.58 -8.40
C PRO A 127 5.66 -15.49 -7.48
N VAL A 128 4.89 -14.46 -7.12
CA VAL A 128 5.39 -13.28 -6.40
C VAL A 128 4.75 -13.16 -5.03
N HIS A 129 5.58 -12.99 -3.99
CA HIS A 129 5.15 -12.56 -2.66
C HIS A 129 5.35 -11.04 -2.53
N PHE A 130 4.28 -10.31 -2.29
CA PHE A 130 4.30 -8.88 -2.05
C PHE A 130 4.31 -8.59 -0.55
N PHE A 131 5.19 -7.69 -0.12
CA PHE A 131 5.27 -7.16 1.24
C PHE A 131 5.00 -5.66 1.18
N VAL A 132 3.85 -5.25 1.67
CA VAL A 132 3.39 -3.86 1.68
C VAL A 132 3.68 -3.25 3.04
N LEU A 133 4.48 -2.19 3.05
CA LEU A 133 4.91 -1.50 4.26
C LEU A 133 4.11 -0.21 4.48
N ASN A 134 3.96 0.17 5.76
CA ASN A 134 3.69 1.55 6.13
C ASN A 134 5.01 2.21 6.53
N SER A 135 5.52 3.05 5.64
CA SER A 135 6.77 3.78 5.79
C SER A 135 6.63 5.13 6.48
N ASP A 136 5.41 5.54 6.85
CA ASP A 136 5.20 6.80 7.55
C ASP A 136 5.88 6.76 8.93
N SER A 137 6.55 7.84 9.31
CA SER A 137 7.25 7.96 10.58
C SER A 137 6.34 7.88 11.81
N ARG A 138 5.02 8.00 11.62
CA ARG A 138 3.97 7.89 12.64
C ARG A 138 3.43 6.46 12.79
N GLU A 139 3.83 5.52 11.92
CA GLU A 139 3.39 4.12 12.02
C GLU A 139 3.84 3.52 13.36
N ILE A 140 2.91 3.12 14.21
CA ILE A 140 3.18 2.70 15.58
C ILE A 140 4.09 1.46 15.63
N ASP A 141 3.92 0.53 14.69
CA ASP A 141 4.71 -0.71 14.62
C ASP A 141 6.05 -0.53 13.89
N GLY A 142 6.30 0.64 13.31
CA GLY A 142 7.52 1.02 12.60
C GLY A 142 8.34 2.11 13.31
N ALA A 143 7.68 2.99 14.06
CA ALA A 143 8.23 4.17 14.70
C ALA A 143 8.86 3.83 16.06
N THR A 144 10.09 3.35 16.04
CA THR A 144 10.87 3.12 17.27
C THR A 144 12.21 3.86 17.22
N ASN A 145 12.79 4.14 18.39
CA ASN A 145 14.16 4.68 18.50
C ASN A 145 15.23 3.71 17.96
N THR A 146 14.86 2.45 17.72
CA THR A 146 15.67 1.41 17.11
C THR A 146 14.90 0.77 15.96
N PRO A 147 14.75 1.46 14.81
CA PRO A 147 13.84 1.05 13.73
C PRO A 147 14.00 -0.41 13.29
N ALA A 148 15.23 -0.95 13.31
CA ALA A 148 15.53 -2.33 12.94
C ALA A 148 14.92 -3.39 13.90
N GLN A 149 14.45 -2.97 15.08
CA GLN A 149 13.82 -3.82 16.08
C GLN A 149 12.31 -3.60 16.19
N SER A 150 11.73 -2.75 15.33
CA SER A 150 10.29 -2.49 15.29
C SER A 150 9.50 -3.77 14.98
N ALA A 151 8.22 -3.79 15.34
CA ALA A 151 7.36 -4.94 15.09
C ALA A 151 7.23 -5.21 13.58
N GLN A 152 7.06 -4.15 12.78
CA GLN A 152 7.01 -4.23 11.32
C GLN A 152 8.34 -4.75 10.74
N ALA A 153 9.50 -4.28 11.23
CA ALA A 153 10.81 -4.74 10.74
C ALA A 153 11.05 -6.23 11.03
N LYS A 154 10.72 -6.69 12.24
CA LYS A 154 10.83 -8.10 12.62
C LYS A 154 9.89 -8.96 11.80
N TRP A 155 8.64 -8.52 11.61
CA TRP A 155 7.68 -9.19 10.75
C TRP A 155 8.25 -9.36 9.34
N LEU A 156 8.68 -8.26 8.69
CA LEU A 156 9.22 -8.30 7.34
C LEU A 156 10.41 -9.26 7.23
N GLN A 157 11.33 -9.23 8.21
CA GLN A 157 12.47 -10.15 8.25
C GLN A 157 12.03 -11.61 8.31
N THR A 158 11.11 -11.93 9.21
CA THR A 158 10.59 -13.29 9.37
C THR A 158 9.91 -13.78 8.09
N GLN A 159 9.06 -12.96 7.47
CA GLN A 159 8.27 -13.40 6.32
C GLN A 159 9.09 -13.44 5.02
N LEU A 160 10.06 -12.54 4.83
CA LEU A 160 11.02 -12.67 3.73
C LEU A 160 11.83 -13.97 3.83
N GLY A 161 12.21 -14.38 5.04
CA GLY A 161 12.92 -15.64 5.28
C GLY A 161 12.04 -16.88 5.08
N ALA A 162 10.74 -16.77 5.38
CA ALA A 162 9.76 -17.84 5.23
C ALA A 162 9.23 -17.98 3.78
N SER A 163 9.30 -16.93 2.97
CA SER A 163 8.74 -16.91 1.63
C SER A 163 9.36 -17.97 0.71
N THR A 164 8.51 -18.82 0.15
CA THR A 164 8.87 -19.84 -0.85
C THR A 164 8.61 -19.39 -2.29
N SER A 165 8.06 -18.19 -2.48
CA SER A 165 7.80 -17.61 -3.81
C SER A 165 9.09 -17.39 -4.60
N THR A 166 8.97 -17.41 -5.94
CA THR A 166 10.10 -17.17 -6.85
C THR A 166 10.64 -15.74 -6.70
N TRP A 167 9.73 -14.78 -6.55
CA TRP A 167 10.05 -13.37 -6.40
C TRP A 167 9.46 -12.80 -5.12
N ASN A 168 10.22 -11.93 -4.46
CA ASN A 168 9.72 -11.12 -3.35
C ASN A 168 9.78 -9.66 -3.75
N VAL A 169 8.68 -8.92 -3.54
CA VAL A 169 8.59 -7.49 -3.86
C VAL A 169 8.21 -6.73 -2.60
N VAL A 170 8.97 -5.70 -2.26
CA VAL A 170 8.68 -4.82 -1.13
C VAL A 170 8.17 -3.48 -1.66
N ILE A 171 7.03 -3.06 -1.13
CA ILE A 171 6.30 -1.84 -1.51
C ILE A 171 6.28 -0.88 -0.32
N SER A 172 6.47 0.41 -0.57
CA SER A 172 6.53 1.47 0.43
C SER A 172 5.81 2.71 -0.10
N GLY A 173 5.00 3.36 0.74
CA GLY A 173 4.17 4.49 0.32
C GLY A 173 4.92 5.82 0.21
N ASN A 174 5.88 6.04 1.08
CA ASN A 174 6.83 7.14 0.93
C ASN A 174 8.08 6.59 0.22
N PRO A 175 8.80 7.42 -0.57
CA PRO A 175 10.10 7.02 -1.11
C PRO A 175 11.09 6.80 0.03
N ALA A 176 11.10 5.59 0.58
CA ALA A 176 12.23 5.03 1.28
C ALA A 176 13.18 4.49 0.20
N LEU A 177 14.35 5.12 0.06
CA LEU A 177 15.40 4.63 -0.81
C LEU A 177 15.72 3.16 -0.48
N PHE A 178 15.52 2.28 -1.46
CA PHE A 178 16.10 0.93 -1.44
C PHE A 178 16.66 0.62 -2.84
N ILE A 179 17.94 0.23 -2.92
CA ILE A 179 18.55 -0.48 -4.06
C ILE A 179 19.27 -1.67 -3.45
N TRP A 180 18.95 -2.91 -3.86
CA TRP A 180 19.67 -4.09 -3.40
C TRP A 180 20.10 -4.99 -4.58
N ARG A 181 21.36 -5.45 -4.53
CA ARG A 181 21.91 -6.48 -5.43
C ARG A 181 21.91 -7.82 -4.71
N SER A 182 21.30 -8.82 -5.35
CA SER A 182 21.22 -10.19 -4.86
C SER A 182 22.57 -10.90 -4.89
N SER A 183 23.28 -10.86 -3.76
CA SER A 183 24.07 -11.99 -3.25
C SER A 183 24.58 -11.67 -1.85
N ARG A 184 24.10 -12.41 -0.85
CA ARG A 184 24.50 -12.40 0.58
C ARG A 184 23.83 -11.32 1.44
N PHE A 185 22.74 -11.75 2.07
CA PHE A 185 22.03 -11.09 3.16
C PHE A 185 22.94 -10.97 4.40
N LYS A 186 23.34 -9.74 4.75
CA LYS A 186 23.81 -9.39 6.10
C LYS A 186 23.01 -8.19 6.58
N PHE A 187 22.39 -8.34 7.75
CA PHE A 187 21.25 -7.55 8.22
C PHE A 187 21.61 -6.25 8.96
N THR A 188 22.87 -5.80 8.93
CA THR A 188 23.32 -4.62 9.69
C THR A 188 23.01 -3.28 9.01
N ASP A 189 22.67 -3.28 7.71
CA ASP A 189 22.65 -2.05 6.92
C ASP A 189 21.24 -1.64 6.44
N ALA A 190 20.18 -2.33 6.88
CA ALA A 190 18.83 -2.14 6.35
C ALA A 190 18.12 -0.85 6.81
N MET A 191 18.66 -0.09 7.78
CA MET A 191 17.98 1.09 8.34
C MET A 191 18.89 2.28 8.67
N ALA A 192 20.07 2.35 8.07
CA ALA A 192 20.81 3.59 7.95
C ALA A 192 20.86 3.96 6.46
N LEU A 193 20.36 5.16 6.11
CA LEU A 193 20.77 6.02 4.98
C LEU A 193 19.60 6.62 4.17
N ARG A 194 19.30 7.88 4.53
CA ARG A 194 18.27 8.81 4.03
C ARG A 194 18.61 9.52 2.70
N ARG A 195 19.29 8.94 1.70
CA ARG A 195 19.64 9.71 0.48
C ARG A 195 19.60 8.91 -0.83
N MET A 196 18.57 9.20 -1.66
CA MET A 196 18.50 9.10 -3.14
C MET A 196 17.35 8.26 -3.79
N GLY A 197 16.08 8.51 -3.46
CA GLY A 197 14.95 8.44 -4.42
C GLY A 197 14.62 7.13 -5.20
N CYS A 198 14.10 6.09 -4.53
CA CYS A 198 13.39 4.96 -5.17
C CYS A 198 12.12 4.58 -4.39
N ARG A 199 11.09 4.04 -5.08
CA ARG A 199 9.74 3.75 -4.53
C ARG A 199 9.36 2.25 -4.45
N CYS A 200 10.13 1.34 -5.06
CA CYS A 200 9.84 -0.11 -5.08
C CYS A 200 11.13 -0.93 -5.16
N CYS A 201 11.18 -2.09 -4.50
CA CYS A 201 12.33 -3.00 -4.54
C CYS A 201 11.97 -4.46 -4.86
N LEU A 202 12.70 -5.06 -5.81
CA LEU A 202 12.64 -6.48 -6.13
C LEU A 202 13.76 -7.21 -5.40
N VAL A 203 13.42 -8.23 -4.61
CA VAL A 203 14.37 -9.13 -3.96
C VAL A 203 14.24 -10.50 -4.63
N GLY A 204 15.17 -10.79 -5.55
CA GLY A 204 15.35 -12.12 -6.13
C GLY A 204 16.22 -13.01 -5.23
N ARG A 205 15.93 -14.31 -5.22
CA ARG A 205 16.85 -15.32 -4.65
C ARG A 205 18.08 -15.51 -5.53
#